data_AF-A0A939GIL4-F1
#
_entry.id   AF-A0A939GIL4-F1
#
_cell.length_a   1.000
_cell.length_b   1.000
_cell.length_c   1.000
_cell.angle_alpha   90.00
_cell.angle_beta   90.00
_cell.angle_gamma   90.00
#
_symmetry.space_group_name_H-M   'P 1'
#
loop_
_entity.id
_entity.type
_entity.pdbx_description
1 polymer ?
#
loop_
_entity_poly.entity_id
_entity_poly.type
_entity_poly.pdbx_seq_one_letter_code
_entity_poly.pdbx_strand_id
1 'polypeptide(L)'
;MKPKKLNRQVVRSAATMLMLIDGNTTASIVKDYLRDRGYRAGQSEVACWLLRIAQREGWIVNDKGTCRVYQFPAFMNKSVSGVSARPTIWMPLRTS
;
A
#
# COMPACT_ATOMS: atom_id res chain seq x y z
N MET A 1 22.53 25.19 6.22
CA MET A 1 22.15 24.06 7.09
C MET A 1 22.64 22.75 6.47
N LYS A 2 23.12 21.77 7.26
CA LYS A 2 23.53 20.45 6.73
C LYS A 2 22.27 19.59 6.48
N PRO A 3 22.14 18.91 5.33
CA PRO A 3 20.95 18.12 5.05
C PRO A 3 20.87 16.88 5.96
N LYS A 4 19.64 16.50 6.32
CA LYS A 4 19.37 15.34 7.17
C LYS A 4 19.72 14.05 6.44
N LYS A 5 20.32 13.08 7.15
CA LYS A 5 20.63 11.77 6.59
C LYS A 5 19.35 10.97 6.37
N LEU A 6 19.29 10.26 5.24
CA LEU A 6 18.17 9.39 4.92
C LEU A 6 18.21 8.11 5.75
N ASN A 7 17.04 7.62 6.17
CA ASN A 7 16.90 6.31 6.80
C ASN A 7 15.60 5.62 6.33
N ARG A 8 15.49 4.32 6.59
CA ARG A 8 14.34 3.50 6.17
C ARG A 8 13.00 4.05 6.66
N GLN A 9 12.92 4.47 7.92
CA GLN A 9 11.66 4.90 8.53
C GLN A 9 11.14 6.19 7.91
N VAL A 10 12.03 7.11 7.56
CA VAL A 10 11.71 8.35 6.86
C VAL A 10 11.17 8.06 5.46
N VAL A 11 11.83 7.18 4.69
CA VAL A 11 11.34 6.77 3.36
C VAL A 11 9.97 6.12 3.44
N ARG A 12 9.78 5.20 4.41
CA ARG A 12 8.50 4.54 4.65
C ARG A 12 7.40 5.55 4.92
N SER A 13 7.61 6.46 5.88
CA SER A 13 6.59 7.43 6.29
C SER A 13 6.22 8.37 5.15
N ALA A 14 7.20 8.84 4.38
CA ALA A 14 6.97 9.67 3.20
C ALA A 14 6.18 8.92 2.12
N ALA A 15 6.58 7.69 1.79
CA ALA A 15 5.90 6.87 0.80
C ALA A 15 4.46 6.53 1.20
N THR A 16 4.23 6.17 2.47
CA THR A 16 2.89 5.94 3.02
C THR A 16 2.02 7.19 2.87
N MET A 17 2.51 8.37 3.27
CA MET A 17 1.73 9.60 3.15
C MET A 17 1.37 9.90 1.69
N LEU A 18 2.31 9.76 0.76
CA LEU A 18 2.06 9.98 -0.66
C LEU A 18 1.05 8.97 -1.23
N MET A 19 1.16 7.68 -0.89
CA MET A 19 0.17 6.68 -1.32
C MET A 19 -1.22 6.90 -0.69
N LEU A 20 -1.30 7.48 0.51
CA LEU A 20 -2.59 7.85 1.12
C LEU A 20 -3.25 9.05 0.43
N ILE A 21 -2.46 9.99 -0.10
CA ILE A 21 -2.96 11.20 -0.76
C ILE A 21 -3.26 10.94 -2.24
N ASP A 22 -2.29 10.36 -2.96
CA ASP A 22 -2.32 10.21 -4.42
C ASP A 22 -2.73 8.80 -4.87
N GLY A 23 -2.95 7.88 -3.93
CA GLY A 23 -3.25 6.47 -4.19
C GLY A 23 -2.03 5.61 -4.57
N ASN A 24 -0.99 6.23 -5.12
CA ASN A 24 0.26 5.56 -5.47
C ASN A 24 1.47 6.50 -5.30
N THR A 25 2.68 5.96 -5.43
CA THR A 25 3.88 6.78 -5.46
C THR A 25 5.01 6.14 -6.26
N THR A 26 6.05 6.91 -6.54
CA THR A 26 7.28 6.43 -7.18
C THR A 26 8.50 6.91 -6.40
N ALA A 27 9.66 6.26 -6.63
CA ALA A 27 10.90 6.69 -6.00
C ALA A 27 11.30 8.14 -6.30
N SER A 28 10.92 8.68 -7.47
CA SER A 28 11.19 10.10 -7.78
C SER A 28 10.34 11.03 -6.93
N ILE A 29 9.02 10.76 -6.83
CA ILE A 29 8.10 11.59 -6.02
C ILE A 29 8.54 11.58 -4.55
N VAL A 30 8.85 10.40 -4.00
CA VAL A 30 9.35 10.27 -2.62
C VAL A 30 10.67 11.03 -2.43
N LYS A 31 11.60 10.95 -3.38
CA LYS A 31 12.87 11.69 -3.34
C LYS A 31 12.63 13.20 -3.30
N ASP A 32 11.78 13.72 -4.18
CA ASP A 32 11.52 15.16 -4.28
C ASP A 32 10.83 15.66 -3.01
N TYR A 33 9.83 14.93 -2.51
CA TYR A 33 9.15 15.18 -1.23
C TYR A 33 10.10 15.20 -0.02
N LEU A 34 11.13 14.34 -0.01
CA LEU A 34 12.13 14.30 1.05
C LEU A 34 13.15 15.42 0.94
N ARG A 35 13.56 15.79 -0.28
CA ARG A 35 14.48 16.91 -0.51
C ARG A 35 13.87 18.23 -0.07
N ASP A 36 12.59 18.44 -0.35
CA ASP A 36 11.83 19.60 0.12
C ASP A 36 11.85 19.74 1.65
N ARG A 37 11.90 18.62 2.38
CA ARG A 37 12.04 18.58 3.85
C ARG A 37 13.48 18.62 4.36
N GLY A 38 14.44 18.91 3.49
CA GLY A 38 15.85 19.07 3.83
C GLY A 38 16.62 17.76 4.02
N TYR A 39 16.12 16.63 3.50
CA TYR A 39 16.86 15.37 3.49
C TYR A 39 17.78 15.26 2.28
N ARG A 40 18.97 14.67 2.48
CA ARG A 40 19.85 14.26 1.38
C ARG A 40 19.34 12.94 0.81
N ALA A 41 18.35 13.01 -0.08
CA ALA A 41 17.78 11.83 -0.74
C ALA A 41 18.36 11.64 -2.15
N GLY A 42 18.94 10.47 -2.41
CA GLY A 42 19.40 10.04 -3.74
C GLY A 42 18.41 9.06 -4.38
N GLN A 43 18.25 9.11 -5.71
CA GLN A 43 17.29 8.28 -6.44
C GLN A 43 17.51 6.78 -6.17
N SER A 44 18.73 6.28 -6.32
CA SER A 44 19.06 4.85 -6.13
C SER A 44 18.86 4.40 -4.68
N GLU A 45 19.18 5.26 -3.72
CA GLU A 45 19.01 4.97 -2.29
C GLU A 45 17.52 4.90 -1.92
N VAL A 46 16.72 5.86 -2.38
CA VAL A 46 15.26 5.87 -2.16
C VAL A 46 14.61 4.67 -2.84
N ALA A 47 14.99 4.34 -4.08
CA ALA A 47 14.46 3.18 -4.80
C ALA A 47 14.79 1.85 -4.10
N CYS A 48 16.01 1.69 -3.59
CA CYS A 48 16.41 0.51 -2.83
C CYS A 48 15.60 0.35 -1.54
N TRP A 49 15.42 1.45 -0.79
CA TRP A 49 14.59 1.42 0.41
C TRP A 49 13.13 1.12 0.12
N LEU A 50 12.53 1.80 -0.87
CA LEU A 50 11.14 1.57 -1.28
C LEU A 50 10.88 0.12 -1.66
N LEU A 51 11.77 -0.50 -2.45
CA LEU A 51 11.61 -1.89 -2.84
C LEU A 51 11.64 -2.82 -1.62
N ARG A 52 12.60 -2.63 -0.70
CA ARG A 52 12.70 -3.42 0.54
C ARG A 52 11.49 -3.23 1.45
N ILE A 53 10.97 -2.01 1.56
CA ILE A 53 9.77 -1.68 2.32
C ILE A 53 8.55 -2.38 1.71
N ALA A 54 8.37 -2.23 0.39
CA ALA A 54 7.25 -2.81 -0.33
C ALA A 54 7.21 -4.34 -0.21
N GLN A 55 8.36 -5.00 -0.37
CA GLN A 55 8.48 -6.46 -0.17
C GLN A 55 8.14 -6.88 1.26
N ARG A 56 8.58 -6.10 2.26
CA ARG A 56 8.34 -6.40 3.67
C ARG A 56 6.88 -6.16 4.09
N GLU A 57 6.25 -5.15 3.53
CA GLU A 57 4.91 -4.68 3.93
C GLU A 57 3.79 -5.14 2.98
N GLY A 58 4.13 -5.95 1.97
CA GLY A 58 3.16 -6.49 1.01
C GLY A 58 2.53 -5.42 0.12
N TRP A 59 3.27 -4.35 -0.19
CA TRP A 59 2.79 -3.34 -1.13
C TRP A 59 2.82 -3.89 -2.55
N ILE A 60 1.87 -3.45 -3.38
CA ILE A 60 1.89 -3.78 -4.80
C ILE A 60 2.99 -2.95 -5.47
N VAL A 61 3.83 -3.63 -6.25
CA VAL A 61 4.90 -3.01 -7.04
C VAL A 61 4.63 -3.27 -8.51
N ASN A 62 4.34 -2.21 -9.26
CA ASN A 62 4.18 -2.27 -10.72
C ASN A 62 5.44 -1.72 -11.37
N ASP A 63 6.23 -2.60 -12.00
CA ASP A 63 7.40 -2.19 -12.78
C ASP A 63 6.95 -1.76 -14.19
N LYS A 64 7.29 -0.52 -14.57
CA LYS A 64 7.00 0.07 -15.87
C LYS A 64 8.25 0.17 -16.75
N GLY A 65 9.33 -0.52 -16.39
CA GLY A 65 10.62 -0.49 -17.06
C GLY A 65 11.47 0.71 -16.65
N THR A 66 10.96 1.93 -16.83
CA THR A 66 11.68 3.17 -16.47
C THR A 66 11.51 3.57 -15.01
N CYS A 67 10.44 3.11 -14.36
CA CYS A 67 10.16 3.37 -12.96
C CYS A 67 9.31 2.26 -12.34
N ARG A 68 9.25 2.25 -11.00
CA ARG A 68 8.34 1.41 -10.23
C ARG A 68 7.30 2.28 -9.56
N VAL A 69 6.04 1.86 -9.69
CA VAL A 69 4.89 2.46 -9.02
C VAL A 69 4.52 1.58 -7.84
N TYR A 70 4.40 2.19 -6.67
CA TYR A 70 4.10 1.55 -5.40
C TYR A 70 2.71 1.98 -4.95
N GLN A 71 1.91 1.04 -4.47
CA GLN A 71 0.56 1.29 -3.97
C GLN A 71 0.21 0.29 -2.87
N PHE A 72 -0.70 0.67 -1.96
CA PHE A 72 -1.24 -0.27 -0.99
C PHE A 72 -2.04 -1.37 -1.70
N PRO A 73 -2.07 -2.59 -1.16
CA PRO A 73 -3.00 -3.59 -1.64
C PRO A 73 -4.43 -3.06 -1.49
N ALA A 74 -5.23 -3.18 -2.55
CA ALA A 74 -6.65 -2.89 -2.44
C ALA A 74 -7.24 -3.81 -1.37
N PHE A 75 -7.82 -3.23 -0.32
CA PHE A 75 -8.70 -3.98 0.57
C PHE A 75 -9.96 -4.30 -0.25
N MET A 76 -9.89 -5.36 -1.03
CA MET A 76 -11.08 -5.97 -1.60
C MET A 76 -11.85 -6.46 -0.37
N ASN A 77 -12.85 -5.69 0.05
CA ASN A 77 -13.86 -6.15 0.98
C ASN A 77 -14.25 -7.52 0.47
N LYS A 78 -13.94 -8.58 1.24
CA LYS A 78 -14.54 -9.88 0.98
C LYS A 78 -16.03 -9.66 1.20
N SER A 79 -16.73 -9.26 0.15
CA SER A 79 -18.19 -9.30 0.11
C SER A 79 -18.53 -10.71 0.56
N VAL A 80 -19.18 -10.82 1.71
CA VAL A 80 -19.63 -12.09 2.27
C VAL A 80 -20.74 -12.60 1.35
N SER A 81 -20.37 -13.16 0.19
CA SER A 81 -21.24 -14.00 -0.63
C SER A 81 -21.27 -15.37 0.03
N GLY A 82 -21.99 -15.43 1.15
CA GLY A 82 -22.06 -16.61 2.00
C GLY A 82 -23.18 -16.52 3.03
N VAL A 83 -24.29 -15.84 2.72
CA VAL A 83 -25.53 -16.05 3.48
C VAL A 83 -26.12 -17.38 3.03
N SER A 84 -25.66 -18.40 3.76
CA SER A 84 -26.34 -19.61 4.22
C SER A 84 -27.78 -19.82 3.77
N ALA A 85 -28.01 -21.05 3.33
CA ALA A 85 -29.26 -21.67 2.95
C ALA A 85 -30.47 -21.26 3.82
N ARG A 86 -31.60 -21.06 3.15
CA ARG A 86 -32.93 -20.98 3.77
C ARG A 86 -33.15 -22.23 4.64
N PRO A 87 -33.65 -22.10 5.88
CA PRO A 87 -34.18 -23.26 6.58
C PRO A 87 -35.52 -23.61 5.94
N THR A 88 -35.59 -24.77 5.29
CA THR A 88 -36.86 -25.43 4.96
C THR A 88 -37.55 -25.77 6.27
N ILE A 89 -38.54 -24.98 6.66
CA ILE A 89 -39.41 -25.29 7.79
C ILE A 89 -40.30 -26.46 7.37
N TRP A 90 -40.05 -27.64 7.94
CA TRP A 90 -40.92 -28.80 7.83
C TRP A 90 -42.06 -28.66 8.84
N MET A 91 -43.28 -28.47 8.37
CA MET A 91 -44.50 -28.55 9.19
C MET A 91 -45.08 -29.98 9.08
N PRO A 92 -45.34 -30.70 10.18
CA PRO A 92 -46.16 -31.89 10.11
C PRO A 92 -47.64 -31.48 10.06
N LEU A 93 -48.36 -31.98 9.05
CA LEU A 93 -49.81 -31.93 8.96
C LEU A 93 -50.41 -32.70 10.16
N ARG A 94 -51.11 -31.99 11.04
CA ARG A 94 -51.99 -32.58 12.04
C ARG A 94 -53.32 -32.93 11.37
N THR A 95 -53.57 -34.22 11.15
CA THR A 95 -54.92 -34.71 10.84
C THR A 95 -55.76 -34.78 12.12
N SER A 96 -57.04 -34.45 11.97
CA SER A 96 -58.10 -34.41 12.99
C SER A 96 -58.29 -35.69 13.78
#